data_AF-A0A093HZ42-F1
#
_entry.id   AF-A0A093HZ42-F1
#
_cell.length_a   1.000
_cell.length_b   1.000
_cell.length_c   1.000
_cell.angle_alpha   90.00
_cell.angle_beta   90.00
_cell.angle_gamma   90.00
#
_symmetry.space_group_name_H-M   'P 1'
#
loop_
_entity.id
_entity.type
_entity.pdbx_description
1 polymer ?
#
loop_
_entity_poly.entity_id
_entity_poly.type
_entity_poly.pdbx_seq_one_letter_code
_entity_poly.pdbx_strand_id
1 'polypeptide(L)' 'NRYKLNHRQFLLNVRKSFFTVRVTEHWKRLPREVVESPSLEIFKTCLDVILGNML' A
#
# COMPACT_ATOMS: atom_id res chain seq x y z
N ASN A 1 -3.67 8.50 -29.35
CA ASN A 1 -3.95 7.52 -28.27
C ASN A 1 -2.80 7.22 -27.29
N ARG A 2 -1.52 7.36 -27.65
CA ARG A 2 -0.39 7.07 -26.73
C ARG A 2 -0.28 8.04 -25.53
N TYR A 3 -0.60 9.32 -25.75
CA TYR A 3 -0.52 10.36 -24.71
C TYR A 3 -1.53 10.17 -23.55
N LYS A 4 -2.75 9.69 -23.85
CA LYS A 4 -3.80 9.43 -22.86
C LYS A 4 -3.49 8.24 -21.95
N LEU A 5 -2.79 7.23 -22.47
CA LEU A 5 -2.32 6.07 -21.68
C LEU A 5 -1.19 6.47 -20.73
N ASN A 6 -0.23 7.26 -21.21
CA ASN A 6 0.87 7.77 -20.39
C ASN A 6 0.36 8.66 -19.25
N HIS A 7 -0.63 9.51 -19.50
CA HIS A 7 -1.24 10.33 -18.46
C HIS A 7 -1.99 9.49 -17.41
N ARG A 8 -2.73 8.47 -17.83
CA ARG A 8 -3.41 7.55 -16.90
C ARG A 8 -2.39 6.74 -16.08
N GLN A 9 -1.32 6.27 -16.70
CA GLN A 9 -0.24 5.57 -16.01
C GLN A 9 0.46 6.48 -14.99
N PHE A 10 0.72 7.74 -15.37
CA PHE A 10 1.29 8.73 -14.46
C PHE A 10 0.39 8.97 -13.25
N LEU A 11 -0.91 9.18 -13.46
CA LEU A 11 -1.88 9.32 -12.36
C LEU A 11 -1.96 8.07 -11.47
N LEU A 12 -1.90 6.88 -12.07
CA LEU A 12 -1.88 5.63 -11.32
C LEU A 12 -0.61 5.49 -10.48
N ASN A 13 0.55 5.84 -11.03
CA ASN A 13 1.82 5.81 -10.32
C ASN A 13 1.83 6.83 -9.17
N VAL A 14 1.34 8.05 -9.39
CA VAL A 14 1.19 9.06 -8.33
C VAL A 14 0.26 8.58 -7.23
N ARG A 15 -0.90 7.98 -7.58
CA ARG A 15 -1.83 7.41 -6.60
C ARG A 15 -1.20 6.26 -5.80
N LYS A 16 -0.46 5.37 -6.45
CA LYS A 16 0.28 4.28 -5.77
C LYS A 16 1.29 4.84 -4.78
N SER A 17 2.18 5.75 -5.21
CA SER A 17 3.19 6.34 -4.33
C SER A 17 2.55 7.12 -3.17
N PHE A 18 1.50 7.90 -3.43
CA PHE A 18 0.81 8.67 -2.39
C PHE A 18 0.05 7.77 -1.41
N PHE A 19 -0.53 6.67 -1.87
CA PHE A 19 -1.16 5.68 -1.00
C PHE A 19 -0.11 5.02 -0.10
N THR A 20 1.03 4.58 -0.65
CA THR A 20 2.12 3.99 0.15
C THR A 20 2.62 4.94 1.23
N VAL A 21 2.86 6.22 0.89
CA VAL A 21 3.32 7.23 1.87
C VAL A 21 2.29 7.45 2.97
N ARG A 22 1.01 7.67 2.62
CA ARG A 22 -0.04 7.92 3.61
C ARG A 22 -0.31 6.71 4.50
N VAL A 23 -0.30 5.51 3.93
CA VAL A 23 -0.42 4.27 4.71
C VAL A 23 0.77 4.20 5.67
N THR A 24 2.01 4.33 5.20
CA THR A 24 3.19 4.22 6.07
C THR A 24 3.18 5.27 7.20
N GLU A 25 2.79 6.51 6.92
CA GLU A 25 2.67 7.55 7.94
C GLU A 25 1.57 7.24 8.95
N HIS A 26 0.41 6.75 8.50
CA HIS A 26 -0.69 6.38 9.37
C HIS A 26 -0.30 5.22 10.29
N TRP A 27 0.39 4.21 9.76
CA TRP A 27 0.90 3.09 10.53
C TRP A 27 1.88 3.53 11.64
N LYS A 28 2.74 4.52 11.38
CA LYS A 28 3.64 5.08 12.41
C LYS A 28 2.90 5.81 13.54
N ARG A 29 1.65 6.23 13.30
CA ARG A 29 0.81 6.95 14.27
C ARG A 29 -0.18 6.04 15.00
N LEU A 30 -0.28 4.75 14.64
CA LEU A 30 -1.21 3.83 15.29
C LEU A 30 -0.67 3.36 16.66
N PRO A 31 -1.54 3.27 17.69
CA PRO A 31 -1.16 2.70 18.98
C PRO A 31 -0.68 1.25 18.81
N ARG A 32 0.31 0.86 19.61
CA ARG A 32 0.93 -0.48 19.55
C ARG A 32 -0.09 -1.61 19.68
N GLU A 33 -1.12 -1.43 20.52
CA GLU A 33 -2.21 -2.38 20.72
C GLU A 33 -3.03 -2.65 19.45
N VAL A 34 -3.24 -1.61 18.61
CA VAL A 34 -3.92 -1.75 17.31
C VAL A 34 -2.99 -2.42 16.31
N VAL A 35 -1.69 -2.08 16.37
CA VAL A 35 -0.65 -2.65 15.50
C VAL A 35 -0.40 -4.15 15.77
N GLU A 36 -0.54 -4.58 17.01
CA GLU A 36 -0.35 -5.97 17.47
C GLU A 36 -1.66 -6.77 17.51
N SER A 37 -2.75 -6.22 16.96
CA SER A 37 -4.02 -6.94 16.88
C SER A 37 -3.91 -8.17 15.96
N PRO A 38 -4.52 -9.31 16.32
CA PRO A 38 -4.46 -10.53 15.50
C PRO A 38 -4.96 -10.32 14.06
N SER A 39 -5.95 -9.44 13.87
CA SER A 39 -6.46 -9.07 12.55
C SER A 39 -5.41 -8.40 11.67
N LEU A 40 -4.54 -7.57 12.26
CA LEU A 40 -3.56 -6.82 11.51
C LEU A 40 -2.34 -7.68 11.13
N GLU A 41 -1.96 -8.62 11.99
CA GLU A 41 -0.93 -9.62 11.68
C GLU A 41 -1.35 -10.54 10.52
N ILE A 42 -2.62 -10.96 10.50
CA ILE A 42 -3.18 -11.70 9.36
C ILE A 42 -3.18 -10.84 8.10
N PHE A 43 -3.55 -9.57 8.21
CA PHE A 43 -3.54 -8.63 7.08
C PHE A 43 -2.12 -8.42 6.51
N LYS A 44 -1.10 -8.22 7.37
CA LYS A 44 0.30 -8.15 6.95
C LYS A 44 0.74 -9.42 6.25
N THR A 45 0.44 -10.59 6.82
CA THR A 45 0.78 -11.89 6.23
C THR A 45 0.19 -12.04 4.82
N CYS A 46 -1.08 -11.65 4.64
CA CYS A 46 -1.70 -11.64 3.31
C CYS A 46 -1.00 -10.68 2.35
N LEU A 47 -0.64 -9.47 2.80
CA LEU A 47 0.09 -8.51 1.97
C LEU A 47 1.47 -9.06 1.57
N ASP A 48 2.21 -9.65 2.49
CA ASP A 48 3.53 -10.22 2.23
C ASP A 48 3.46 -11.36 1.21
N VAL A 49 2.44 -12.23 1.30
CA VAL A 49 2.21 -13.28 0.29
C VAL A 49 1.89 -12.68 -1.08
N ILE A 50 1.01 -11.68 -1.14
CA ILE A 50 0.64 -11.04 -2.42
C ILE A 50 1.85 -10.34 -3.04
N LEU A 51 2.62 -9.59 -2.25
CA LEU A 51 3.79 -8.88 -2.72
C LEU A 51 4.94 -9.83 -3.11
N GLY A 52 5.13 -10.92 -2.35
CA GLY A 52 6.08 -11.97 -2.68
C GLY A 52 5.74 -12.69 -3.98
N ASN A 53 4.45 -12.84 -4.31
CA ASN A 53 4.00 -13.40 -5.59
C ASN A 53 4.07 -12.41 -6.77
N MET A 54 4.28 -11.12 -6.49
CA MET A 54 4.39 -10.06 -7.52
C MET A 54 5.84 -9.71 -7.88
N LEU A 55 6.82 -10.26 -7.16
CA LEU A 55 8.25 -10.24 -7.49
C LEU A 55 8.63 -11.46 -8.34
#